data_AF-A0A3S9ML56-F1
#
_entry.id   AF-A0A3S9ML56-F1
#
_cell.length_a   1.000
_cell.length_b   1.000
_cell.length_c   1.000
_cell.angle_alpha   90.00
_cell.angle_beta   90.00
_cell.angle_gamma   90.00
#
_symmetry.space_group_name_H-M   'P 1'
#
loop_
_entity.id
_entity.type
_entity.pdbx_description
1 polymer ?
#
loop_
_entity_poly.entity_id
_entity_poly.type
_entity_poly.pdbx_seq_one_letter_code
_entity_poly.pdbx_strand_id
1 'polypeptide(L)'
;MGSVRDHGGEPAYAWRDLLQRWSDEWLDPVLHEQERAEPFPDEVRRTRWLGSGGATGEEVDALEDRLSAKLPTSYRQFLLTTNGWLNTTHDIDRILPVREVGWARDLAPELVAAWTDGYGDVGFRVDDEEYFVYGEAQDAVSSRPEYLPYTLKISHTPEATDVYLLNPCVVTPDGEWEAWHLAHWLPGAVRYQSFWELMNGQYRSFRGEW
;
A
#
# COMPACT_ATOMS: atom_id res chain seq x y z
N MET A 1 -17.62 -30.03 29.26
CA MET A 1 -16.68 -30.53 28.24
C MET A 1 -17.30 -30.31 26.88
N GLY A 2 -16.77 -29.56 25.93
CA GLY A 2 -15.63 -28.66 25.83
C GLY A 2 -15.80 -28.08 24.42
N SER A 3 -16.08 -26.78 24.32
CA SER A 3 -16.08 -26.12 23.01
C SER A 3 -14.63 -25.74 22.73
N VAL A 4 -14.06 -26.44 21.76
CA VAL A 4 -12.73 -26.19 21.20
C VAL A 4 -12.69 -24.74 20.75
N ARG A 5 -11.70 -24.00 21.27
CA ARG A 5 -11.35 -22.67 20.75
C ARG A 5 -10.98 -22.86 19.30
N ASP A 6 -11.74 -22.25 18.40
CA ASP A 6 -11.34 -22.09 17.01
C ASP A 6 -10.00 -21.34 17.00
N HIS A 7 -8.94 -22.00 16.56
CA HIS A 7 -7.67 -21.36 16.28
C HIS A 7 -7.82 -20.81 14.87
N GLY A 8 -8.35 -19.58 14.78
CA GLY A 8 -8.46 -18.85 13.53
C GLY A 8 -7.11 -18.84 12.82
N GLY A 9 -7.02 -19.58 11.71
CA GLY A 9 -5.85 -19.55 10.86
C GLY A 9 -5.67 -18.13 10.31
N GLU A 10 -4.42 -17.70 10.16
CA GLU A 10 -4.13 -16.43 9.50
C GLU A 10 -4.80 -16.39 8.11
N PRO A 11 -5.45 -15.28 7.74
CA PRO A 11 -6.06 -15.15 6.43
C PRO A 11 -5.00 -15.31 5.33
N ALA A 12 -5.28 -16.19 4.36
CA ALA A 12 -4.42 -16.40 3.21
C ALA A 12 -4.85 -15.47 2.06
N TYR A 13 -3.93 -14.66 1.56
CA TYR A 13 -4.18 -13.73 0.46
C TYR A 13 -3.63 -14.29 -0.86
N ALA A 14 -4.42 -14.22 -1.93
CA ALA A 14 -4.05 -14.73 -3.25
C ALA A 14 -3.11 -13.77 -4.00
N TRP A 15 -2.01 -13.38 -3.37
CA TRP A 15 -1.05 -12.40 -3.91
C TRP A 15 -0.48 -12.82 -5.25
N ARG A 16 -0.05 -14.08 -5.38
CA ARG A 16 0.53 -14.54 -6.65
C ARG A 16 -0.45 -14.39 -7.81
N ASP A 17 -1.73 -14.72 -7.59
CA ASP A 17 -2.75 -14.66 -8.64
C ASP A 17 -3.12 -13.23 -9.01
N LEU A 18 -3.26 -12.34 -8.04
CA LEU A 18 -3.51 -10.92 -8.29
C LEU A 18 -2.36 -10.29 -9.08
N LEU A 19 -1.14 -10.47 -8.58
CA LEU A 19 0.06 -9.88 -9.15
C LEU A 19 0.39 -10.44 -10.54
N GLN A 20 0.14 -11.74 -10.76
CA GLN A 20 0.35 -12.35 -12.07
C GLN A 20 -0.61 -11.77 -13.11
N ARG A 21 -1.91 -11.67 -12.79
CA ARG A 21 -2.89 -11.06 -13.70
C ARG A 21 -2.53 -9.61 -14.02
N TRP A 22 -2.13 -8.84 -13.01
CA TRP A 22 -1.71 -7.45 -13.21
C TRP A 22 -0.45 -7.35 -14.09
N SER A 23 0.54 -8.23 -13.89
CA SER A 23 1.72 -8.30 -14.77
C SER A 23 1.35 -8.65 -16.20
N ASP A 24 0.43 -9.61 -16.37
CA ASP A 24 0.04 -10.09 -17.68
C ASP A 24 -0.68 -9.01 -18.50
N GLU A 25 -1.51 -8.20 -17.84
CA GLU A 25 -2.18 -7.04 -18.44
C GLU A 25 -1.18 -5.93 -18.76
N TRP A 26 -0.37 -5.46 -17.81
CA TRP A 26 0.65 -4.42 -18.06
C TRP A 26 1.62 -4.77 -19.19
N LEU A 27 1.96 -6.05 -19.34
CA LEU A 27 2.87 -6.56 -20.36
C LEU A 27 2.15 -6.99 -21.64
N ASP A 28 0.84 -6.79 -21.74
CA ASP A 28 0.08 -7.04 -22.96
C ASP A 28 0.42 -5.94 -24.00
N PRO A 29 1.02 -6.31 -25.15
CA PRO A 29 1.43 -5.37 -26.18
C PRO A 29 0.24 -4.71 -26.89
N VAL A 30 -0.99 -5.20 -26.72
CA VAL A 30 -2.19 -4.62 -27.32
C VAL A 30 -2.84 -3.61 -26.38
N LEU A 31 -2.75 -3.82 -25.06
CA LEU A 31 -3.46 -3.00 -24.07
C LEU A 31 -2.67 -1.75 -23.65
N HIS A 32 -1.36 -1.88 -23.38
CA HIS A 32 -0.59 -0.79 -22.73
C HIS A 32 0.71 -0.40 -23.45
N GLU A 33 0.97 -0.91 -24.67
CA GLU A 33 2.21 -0.65 -25.43
C GLU A 33 2.47 0.84 -25.72
N GLN A 34 1.43 1.66 -25.76
CA GLN A 34 1.53 3.10 -26.04
C GLN A 34 1.51 3.98 -24.79
N GLU A 35 1.28 3.41 -23.62
CA GLU A 35 1.04 4.17 -22.39
C GLU A 35 2.30 4.42 -21.57
N ARG A 36 3.41 3.73 -21.89
CA ARG A 36 4.71 3.96 -21.24
C ARG A 36 5.70 4.61 -22.20
N ALA A 37 6.31 5.71 -21.74
CA ALA A 37 7.40 6.37 -22.47
C ALA A 37 8.65 5.50 -22.55
N GLU A 38 8.91 4.71 -21.51
CA GLU A 38 10.04 3.78 -21.42
C GLU A 38 9.53 2.35 -21.22
N PRO A 39 10.05 1.38 -21.97
CA PRO A 39 9.51 0.04 -21.93
C PRO A 39 10.04 -0.72 -20.69
N PHE A 40 9.34 -1.77 -20.24
CA PHE A 40 9.77 -2.54 -19.06
C PHE A 40 11.16 -3.17 -19.26
N PRO A 41 11.94 -3.39 -18.19
CA PRO A 41 13.22 -4.08 -18.27
C PRO A 41 13.09 -5.44 -18.99
N ASP A 42 14.12 -5.85 -19.73
CA ASP A 42 14.11 -7.12 -20.48
C ASP A 42 13.76 -8.33 -19.61
N GLU A 43 14.26 -8.37 -18.38
CA GLU A 43 13.99 -9.46 -17.46
C GLU A 43 12.51 -9.56 -17.07
N VAL A 44 11.86 -8.42 -16.86
CA VAL A 44 10.42 -8.33 -16.54
C VAL A 44 9.58 -8.82 -17.72
N ARG A 45 9.92 -8.39 -18.95
CA ARG A 45 9.25 -8.86 -20.17
C ARG A 45 9.42 -10.36 -20.37
N ARG A 46 10.62 -10.88 -20.11
CA ARG A 46 10.95 -12.30 -20.28
C ARG A 46 10.26 -13.20 -19.25
N THR A 47 10.21 -12.76 -17.99
CA THR A 47 9.60 -13.53 -16.89
C THR A 47 8.09 -13.31 -16.76
N ARG A 48 7.53 -12.31 -17.46
CA ARG A 48 6.13 -11.90 -17.36
C ARG A 48 5.73 -11.60 -15.91
N TRP A 49 6.63 -10.96 -15.17
CA TRP A 49 6.49 -10.65 -13.75
C TRP A 49 7.08 -9.27 -13.45
N LEU A 50 6.25 -8.34 -12.99
CA LEU A 50 6.67 -6.98 -12.60
C LEU A 50 7.37 -6.94 -11.23
N GLY A 51 7.21 -8.00 -10.44
CA GLY A 51 7.83 -8.13 -9.13
C GLY A 51 9.27 -8.62 -9.18
N SER A 52 9.84 -8.78 -7.99
CA SER A 52 11.10 -9.48 -7.79
C SER A 52 10.85 -10.86 -7.15
N GLY A 53 11.92 -11.56 -6.79
CA GLY A 53 11.79 -12.73 -5.91
C GLY A 53 11.23 -12.31 -4.55
N GLY A 54 10.42 -13.18 -3.94
CA GLY A 54 9.92 -12.97 -2.58
C GLY A 54 11.06 -12.78 -1.58
N ALA A 55 10.82 -11.93 -0.58
CA ALA A 55 11.69 -11.80 0.58
C ALA A 55 11.68 -13.12 1.36
N THR A 56 12.80 -13.44 1.98
CA THR A 56 12.88 -14.55 2.93
C THR A 56 12.17 -14.18 4.23
N GLY A 57 11.75 -15.19 5.00
CA GLY A 57 11.19 -14.96 6.34
C GLY A 57 12.14 -14.15 7.23
N GLU A 58 13.45 -14.43 7.15
CA GLU A 58 14.49 -13.72 7.90
C GLU A 58 14.59 -12.24 7.52
N GLU A 59 14.48 -11.90 6.23
CA GLU A 59 14.48 -10.51 5.78
C GLU A 59 13.24 -9.74 6.26
N VAL A 60 12.07 -10.39 6.29
CA VAL A 60 10.84 -9.78 6.81
C VAL A 60 10.90 -9.64 8.33
N ASP A 61 11.42 -10.63 9.05
CA ASP A 61 11.61 -10.55 10.50
C ASP A 61 12.61 -9.44 10.86
N ALA A 62 13.70 -9.29 10.10
CA ALA A 62 14.65 -8.18 10.26
C ALA A 62 14.01 -6.81 9.98
N LEU A 63 13.05 -6.72 9.05
CA LEU A 63 12.26 -5.52 8.83
C LEU A 63 11.38 -5.21 10.04
N GLU A 64 10.66 -6.20 10.58
CA GLU A 64 9.83 -6.03 11.78
C GLU A 64 10.66 -5.58 12.99
N ASP A 65 11.84 -6.16 13.19
CA ASP A 65 12.77 -5.75 14.24
C ASP A 65 13.24 -4.31 14.06
N ARG A 66 13.62 -3.93 12.83
CA ARG A 66 14.03 -2.55 12.49
C ARG A 66 12.92 -1.54 12.71
N LEU A 67 11.67 -1.91 12.44
CA LEU A 67 10.50 -1.07 12.68
C LEU A 67 10.02 -1.12 14.14
N SER A 68 10.46 -2.12 14.92
CA SER A 68 9.91 -2.43 16.24
C SER A 68 8.39 -2.62 16.21
N ALA A 69 7.87 -3.24 15.15
CA ALA A 69 6.45 -3.48 14.92
C ALA A 69 6.25 -4.78 14.12
N LYS A 70 5.16 -5.50 14.39
CA LYS A 70 4.73 -6.64 13.57
C LYS A 70 3.95 -6.15 12.37
N LEU A 71 4.35 -6.56 11.17
CA LEU A 71 3.69 -6.13 9.94
C LEU A 71 2.29 -6.77 9.84
N PRO A 72 1.33 -6.09 9.20
CA PRO A 72 0.03 -6.69 8.94
C PRO A 72 0.19 -7.90 8.00
N THR A 73 -0.63 -8.92 8.23
CA THR A 73 -0.54 -10.23 7.57
C THR A 73 -0.51 -10.12 6.04
N SER A 74 -1.37 -9.26 5.48
CA SER A 74 -1.44 -9.08 4.02
C SER A 74 -0.14 -8.49 3.46
N TYR A 75 0.46 -7.50 4.12
CA TYR A 75 1.73 -6.91 3.67
C TYR A 75 2.90 -7.87 3.88
N ARG A 76 2.92 -8.62 4.98
CA ARG A 76 3.90 -9.69 5.21
C ARG A 76 3.85 -10.73 4.09
N GLN A 77 2.67 -11.25 3.75
CA GLN A 77 2.51 -12.23 2.68
C GLN A 77 2.84 -11.65 1.28
N PHE A 78 2.59 -10.36 1.06
CA PHE A 78 3.03 -9.68 -0.16
C PHE A 78 4.55 -9.70 -0.28
N LEU A 79 5.28 -9.29 0.77
CA LEU A 79 6.74 -9.27 0.77
C LEU A 79 7.35 -10.66 0.54
N LEU A 80 6.75 -11.70 1.13
CA LEU A 80 7.13 -13.09 0.90
C LEU A 80 6.83 -13.58 -0.51
N THR A 81 5.86 -12.97 -1.21
CA THR A 81 5.53 -13.26 -2.60
C THR A 81 6.43 -12.49 -3.57
N THR A 82 6.75 -11.23 -3.24
CA THR A 82 7.58 -10.32 -4.04
C THR A 82 8.25 -9.27 -3.15
N ASN A 83 9.57 -9.14 -3.23
CA ASN A 83 10.31 -8.14 -2.47
C ASN A 83 10.36 -6.81 -3.25
N GLY A 84 9.23 -6.13 -3.29
CA GLY A 84 8.98 -4.97 -4.14
C GLY A 84 8.26 -5.33 -5.44
N TRP A 85 7.70 -4.32 -6.10
CA TRP A 85 6.86 -4.48 -7.28
C TRP A 85 6.96 -3.24 -8.16
N LEU A 86 7.01 -3.39 -9.48
CA LEU A 86 7.00 -2.27 -10.42
C LEU A 86 5.59 -1.96 -10.91
N ASN A 87 5.30 -0.67 -11.05
CA ASN A 87 4.14 -0.08 -11.72
C ASN A 87 2.81 -0.69 -11.26
N THR A 88 2.23 -0.16 -10.17
CA THR A 88 0.86 -0.52 -9.81
C THR A 88 -0.11 0.19 -10.75
N THR A 89 -0.22 1.51 -10.62
CA THR A 89 -0.96 2.38 -11.55
C THR A 89 0.02 3.17 -12.43
N HIS A 90 -0.49 4.09 -13.24
CA HIS A 90 0.35 5.04 -13.97
C HIS A 90 1.10 6.01 -13.05
N ASP A 91 0.61 6.21 -11.83
CA ASP A 91 1.12 7.22 -10.90
C ASP A 91 2.11 6.62 -9.87
N ILE A 92 1.92 5.35 -9.46
CA ILE A 92 2.83 4.65 -8.54
C ILE A 92 3.80 3.73 -9.29
N ASP A 93 5.05 4.18 -9.40
CA ASP A 93 6.11 3.48 -10.13
C ASP A 93 6.60 2.21 -9.46
N ARG A 94 6.63 2.17 -8.12
CA ARG A 94 7.03 0.96 -7.40
C ARG A 94 6.56 0.86 -5.96
N ILE A 95 6.32 -0.37 -5.54
CA ILE A 95 6.29 -0.78 -4.13
C ILE A 95 7.71 -1.16 -3.73
N LEU A 96 8.17 -0.61 -2.61
CA LEU A 96 9.53 -0.69 -2.12
C LEU A 96 9.86 -2.09 -1.59
N PRO A 97 11.09 -2.59 -1.80
CA PRO A 97 11.59 -3.78 -1.13
C PRO A 97 11.80 -3.55 0.37
N VAL A 98 11.86 -4.62 1.16
CA VAL A 98 12.02 -4.61 2.63
C VAL A 98 13.15 -3.71 3.14
N ARG A 99 14.23 -3.54 2.37
CA ARG A 99 15.39 -2.71 2.73
C ARG A 99 15.16 -1.20 2.59
N GLU A 100 14.16 -0.79 1.81
CA GLU A 100 13.88 0.62 1.46
C GLU A 100 12.64 1.17 2.18
N VAL A 101 11.83 0.29 2.78
CA VAL A 101 10.64 0.65 3.56
C VAL A 101 11.02 1.29 4.90
N GLY A 102 10.25 2.27 5.35
CA GLY A 102 10.51 2.99 6.60
C GLY A 102 9.40 3.98 6.95
N TRP A 103 9.48 4.59 8.13
CA TRP A 103 8.47 5.52 8.60
C TRP A 103 8.44 6.79 7.74
N ALA A 104 7.24 7.29 7.45
CA ALA A 104 7.05 8.46 6.60
C ALA A 104 7.79 9.71 7.12
N ARG A 105 7.82 9.92 8.44
CA ARG A 105 8.59 11.00 9.07
C ARG A 105 10.09 10.96 8.77
N ASP A 106 10.64 9.77 8.52
CA ASP A 106 12.07 9.58 8.28
C ASP A 106 12.39 9.57 6.78
N LEU A 107 11.50 9.00 5.96
CA LEU A 107 11.71 8.85 4.51
C LEU A 107 11.14 9.97 3.65
N ALA A 108 10.18 10.74 4.15
CA ALA A 108 9.50 11.83 3.44
C ALA A 108 9.08 12.96 4.40
N PRO A 109 10.03 13.56 5.15
CA PRO A 109 9.72 14.62 6.12
C PRO A 109 9.03 15.84 5.47
N GLU A 110 9.34 16.15 4.21
CA GLU A 110 8.70 17.21 3.44
C GLU A 110 7.23 16.92 3.13
N LEU A 111 6.89 15.66 2.81
CA LEU A 111 5.50 15.23 2.64
C LEU A 111 4.77 15.37 3.98
N VAL A 112 5.37 14.89 5.07
CA VAL A 112 4.77 15.00 6.40
C VAL A 112 4.49 16.46 6.73
N ALA A 113 5.46 17.36 6.60
CA ALA A 113 5.29 18.78 6.86
C ALA A 113 4.18 19.41 6.00
N ALA A 114 4.17 19.14 4.69
CA ALA A 114 3.17 19.69 3.78
C ALA A 114 1.73 19.34 4.18
N TRP A 115 1.52 18.11 4.65
CA TRP A 115 0.20 17.60 5.02
C TRP A 115 -0.17 17.80 6.50
N THR A 116 0.79 18.07 7.39
CA THR A 116 0.50 18.35 8.81
C THR A 116 0.42 19.85 9.11
N ASP A 117 1.23 20.67 8.45
CA ASP A 117 1.36 22.10 8.79
C ASP A 117 0.12 22.90 8.38
N GLY A 118 -0.55 22.52 7.28
CA GLY A 118 -1.79 23.16 6.85
C GLY A 118 -3.00 22.89 7.76
N TYR A 119 -2.95 21.83 8.58
CA TYR A 119 -4.03 21.43 9.49
C TYR A 119 -3.83 21.93 10.93
N GLY A 120 -2.62 22.36 11.28
CA GLY A 120 -2.24 22.78 12.63
C GLY A 120 -3.01 24.00 13.17
N ASP A 121 -3.53 24.87 12.29
CA ASP A 121 -4.23 26.10 12.70
C ASP A 121 -5.76 25.99 12.73
N VAL A 122 -6.36 24.96 12.12
CA VAL A 122 -7.83 24.86 11.96
C VAL A 122 -8.51 23.79 12.83
N GLY A 123 -7.76 22.97 13.56
CA GLY A 123 -8.32 22.11 14.61
C GLY A 123 -9.40 21.13 14.16
N PHE A 124 -9.52 20.84 12.87
CA PHE A 124 -10.44 19.83 12.34
C PHE A 124 -9.96 18.44 12.77
N ARG A 125 -10.54 17.93 13.85
CA ARG A 125 -10.46 16.52 14.23
C ARG A 125 -11.64 15.82 13.57
N VAL A 126 -11.36 14.94 12.61
CA VAL A 126 -12.36 14.04 12.04
C VAL A 126 -12.76 13.05 13.13
N ASP A 127 -14.05 12.96 13.48
CA ASP A 127 -14.56 12.00 14.47
C ASP A 127 -14.55 10.57 13.93
N ASP A 128 -14.88 9.59 14.77
CA ASP A 128 -14.80 8.18 14.39
C ASP A 128 -15.91 7.82 13.38
N GLU A 129 -17.08 8.43 13.50
CA GLU A 129 -18.22 8.22 12.61
C GLU A 129 -17.92 8.65 11.16
N GLU A 130 -17.19 9.75 10.98
CA GLU A 130 -16.75 10.22 9.66
C GLU A 130 -15.47 9.49 9.21
N TYR A 131 -14.55 9.19 10.14
CA TYR A 131 -13.29 8.55 9.81
C TYR A 131 -13.47 7.10 9.35
N PHE A 132 -14.27 6.27 10.03
CA PHE A 132 -14.33 4.82 9.72
C PHE A 132 -15.26 4.45 8.57
N VAL A 133 -15.57 5.39 7.67
CA VAL A 133 -16.27 5.12 6.41
C VAL A 133 -15.24 4.73 5.34
N TYR A 134 -15.41 3.55 4.74
CA TYR A 134 -14.55 2.99 3.69
C TYR A 134 -15.35 2.73 2.40
N GLY A 135 -14.64 2.47 1.30
CA GLY A 135 -15.25 2.18 -0.01
C GLY A 135 -15.73 3.45 -0.72
N GLU A 136 -16.75 3.35 -1.57
CA GLU A 136 -17.27 4.46 -2.39
C GLU A 136 -17.87 5.61 -1.57
N ALA A 137 -18.33 5.32 -0.35
CA ALA A 137 -18.98 6.31 0.52
C ALA A 137 -17.98 7.16 1.31
N GLN A 138 -16.68 6.84 1.27
CA GLN A 138 -15.66 7.59 2.00
C GLN A 138 -15.41 8.95 1.35
N ASP A 139 -15.02 9.93 2.16
CA ASP A 139 -14.43 11.17 1.68
C ASP A 139 -12.92 11.18 2.01
N ALA A 140 -12.10 11.59 1.05
CA ALA A 140 -10.65 11.69 1.22
C ALA A 140 -10.27 12.80 2.21
N VAL A 141 -11.11 13.83 2.36
CA VAL A 141 -10.89 14.91 3.34
C VAL A 141 -10.96 14.39 4.78
N SER A 142 -11.70 13.30 5.02
CA SER A 142 -11.92 12.70 6.33
C SER A 142 -10.72 11.86 6.82
N SER A 143 -9.55 12.03 6.21
CA SER A 143 -8.30 11.45 6.72
C SER A 143 -7.77 12.25 7.93
N ARG A 144 -6.96 11.59 8.78
CA ARG A 144 -6.40 12.17 10.02
C ARG A 144 -4.92 12.45 9.86
N PRO A 145 -4.51 13.63 9.36
CA PRO A 145 -3.12 13.92 9.03
C PRO A 145 -2.16 13.77 10.23
N GLU A 146 -2.64 13.82 11.47
CA GLU A 146 -1.85 13.52 12.66
C GLU A 146 -1.27 12.09 12.69
N TYR A 147 -1.84 11.14 11.93
CA TYR A 147 -1.31 9.79 11.79
C TYR A 147 -0.15 9.71 10.79
N LEU A 148 -0.07 10.64 9.84
CA LEU A 148 0.87 10.60 8.73
C LEU A 148 2.33 10.36 9.15
N PRO A 149 2.90 11.04 10.18
CA PRO A 149 4.28 10.81 10.63
C PRO A 149 4.57 9.37 11.08
N TYR A 150 3.54 8.65 11.53
CA TYR A 150 3.63 7.29 12.06
C TYR A 150 3.32 6.21 11.03
N THR A 151 2.92 6.59 9.82
CA THR A 151 2.64 5.63 8.75
C THR A 151 3.93 5.08 8.15
N LEU A 152 3.87 3.83 7.71
CA LEU A 152 4.95 3.15 7.02
C LEU A 152 4.87 3.47 5.52
N LYS A 153 5.90 4.10 4.97
CA LYS A 153 5.98 4.39 3.53
C LYS A 153 6.44 3.17 2.77
N ILE A 154 5.57 2.66 1.90
CA ILE A 154 5.80 1.40 1.17
C ILE A 154 5.91 1.57 -0.34
N SER A 155 5.66 2.75 -0.90
CA SER A 155 5.84 3.03 -2.33
C SER A 155 6.73 4.23 -2.60
N HIS A 156 7.11 4.40 -3.87
CA HIS A 156 7.84 5.56 -4.35
C HIS A 156 7.64 5.75 -5.85
N THR A 157 7.38 7.00 -6.23
CA THR A 157 7.50 7.51 -7.59
C THR A 157 8.45 8.71 -7.57
N PRO A 158 9.43 8.81 -8.47
CA PRO A 158 10.26 10.00 -8.60
C PRO A 158 9.40 11.22 -8.95
N GLU A 159 9.64 12.35 -8.29
CA GLU A 159 9.00 13.65 -8.57
C GLU A 159 7.48 13.73 -8.32
N ALA A 160 6.81 12.60 -8.08
CA ALA A 160 5.41 12.58 -7.65
C ALA A 160 5.31 12.51 -6.12
N THR A 161 4.18 12.98 -5.61
CA THR A 161 3.88 13.03 -4.17
C THR A 161 2.78 12.05 -3.79
N ASP A 162 2.33 11.21 -4.71
CA ASP A 162 1.44 10.12 -4.41
C ASP A 162 2.21 8.96 -3.76
N VAL A 163 1.59 8.34 -2.78
CA VAL A 163 2.25 7.38 -1.93
C VAL A 163 1.26 6.41 -1.32
N TYR A 164 1.68 5.16 -1.22
CA TYR A 164 1.03 4.15 -0.41
C TYR A 164 1.68 4.10 0.96
N LEU A 165 0.83 4.19 1.98
CA LEU A 165 1.22 4.22 3.37
C LEU A 165 0.43 3.16 4.14
N LEU A 166 1.05 2.52 5.15
CA LEU A 166 0.35 1.66 6.09
C LEU A 166 0.29 2.34 7.45
N ASN A 167 -0.90 2.44 8.02
CA ASN A 167 -1.18 3.21 9.22
C ASN A 167 -1.32 2.29 10.45
N PRO A 168 -0.26 2.14 11.29
CA PRO A 168 -0.34 1.31 12.49
C PRO A 168 -1.19 1.94 13.61
N CYS A 169 -1.63 3.20 13.48
CA CYS A 169 -2.53 3.83 14.45
C CYS A 169 -3.97 3.33 14.33
N VAL A 170 -4.32 2.70 13.21
CA VAL A 170 -5.64 2.11 12.95
C VAL A 170 -5.45 0.66 12.56
N VAL A 171 -5.77 -0.23 13.51
CA VAL A 171 -5.63 -1.68 13.35
C VAL A 171 -7.02 -2.31 13.37
N THR A 172 -7.34 -3.07 12.34
CA THR A 172 -8.62 -3.77 12.21
C THR A 172 -8.67 -4.99 13.14
N PRO A 173 -9.87 -5.59 13.38
CA PRO A 173 -10.00 -6.76 14.26
C PRO A 173 -9.19 -7.99 13.83
N ASP A 174 -8.86 -8.12 12.55
CA ASP A 174 -8.01 -9.17 11.97
C ASP A 174 -6.50 -8.85 12.02
N GLY A 175 -6.12 -7.70 12.58
CA GLY A 175 -4.72 -7.29 12.75
C GLY A 175 -4.10 -6.60 11.54
N GLU A 176 -4.90 -6.26 10.53
CA GLU A 176 -4.45 -5.46 9.40
C GLU A 176 -4.28 -4.00 9.80
N TRP A 177 -3.32 -3.34 9.17
CA TRP A 177 -3.19 -1.89 9.27
C TRP A 177 -4.00 -1.27 8.15
N GLU A 178 -4.69 -0.19 8.47
CA GLU A 178 -5.34 0.63 7.46
C GLU A 178 -4.30 1.09 6.42
N ALA A 179 -4.64 1.01 5.15
CA ALA A 179 -3.76 1.39 4.06
C ALA A 179 -4.28 2.65 3.38
N TRP A 180 -3.37 3.58 3.06
CA TRP A 180 -3.70 4.86 2.46
C TRP A 180 -3.11 4.97 1.07
N HIS A 181 -3.89 5.49 0.14
CA HIS A 181 -3.40 6.15 -1.06
C HIS A 181 -3.54 7.66 -0.85
N LEU A 182 -2.42 8.32 -0.54
CA LEU A 182 -2.34 9.77 -0.39
C LEU A 182 -1.76 10.34 -1.68
N ALA A 183 -2.35 11.40 -2.23
CA ALA A 183 -1.87 12.05 -3.45
C ALA A 183 -2.17 13.56 -3.43
N HIS A 184 -1.35 14.37 -4.10
CA HIS A 184 -1.52 15.84 -4.07
C HIS A 184 -2.77 16.35 -4.79
N TRP A 185 -3.35 15.56 -5.71
CA TRP A 185 -4.60 15.89 -6.39
C TRP A 185 -5.84 15.51 -5.57
N LEU A 186 -5.67 14.79 -4.47
CA LEU A 186 -6.74 14.49 -3.52
C LEU A 186 -6.74 15.53 -2.40
N PRO A 187 -7.89 15.83 -1.80
CA PRO A 187 -7.95 16.68 -0.60
C PRO A 187 -7.41 16.01 0.66
N GLY A 188 -7.01 14.73 0.58
CA GLY A 188 -6.49 13.90 1.66
C GLY A 188 -6.19 12.50 1.15
N ALA A 189 -6.47 11.46 1.94
CA ALA A 189 -6.17 10.08 1.59
C ALA A 189 -7.43 9.24 1.28
N VAL A 190 -7.36 8.43 0.22
CA VAL A 190 -8.27 7.29 0.06
C VAL A 190 -7.76 6.14 0.93
N ARG A 191 -8.63 5.59 1.76
CA ARG A 191 -8.31 4.65 2.83
C ARG A 191 -8.97 3.29 2.57
N TYR A 192 -8.28 2.26 3.00
CA TYR A 192 -8.65 0.85 2.85
C TYR A 192 -8.40 0.11 4.16
N GLN A 193 -9.18 -0.91 4.46
CA GLN A 193 -9.05 -1.62 5.74
C GLN A 193 -7.78 -2.48 5.83
N SER A 194 -7.15 -2.75 4.69
CA SER A 194 -5.90 -3.52 4.62
C SER A 194 -5.08 -3.16 3.38
N PHE A 195 -3.81 -3.57 3.36
CA PHE A 195 -2.99 -3.47 2.16
C PHE A 195 -3.51 -4.33 1.00
N TRP A 196 -4.10 -5.50 1.31
CA TRP A 196 -4.78 -6.33 0.30
C TRP A 196 -5.92 -5.58 -0.40
N GLU A 197 -6.76 -4.88 0.36
CA GLU A 197 -7.85 -4.09 -0.20
C GLU A 197 -7.36 -2.91 -1.04
N LEU A 198 -6.31 -2.21 -0.58
CA LEU A 198 -5.66 -1.16 -1.36
C LEU A 198 -5.22 -1.73 -2.72
N MET A 199 -4.47 -2.83 -2.73
CA MET A 199 -3.96 -3.40 -3.98
C MET A 199 -5.07 -3.88 -4.91
N ASN A 200 -6.16 -4.45 -4.40
CA ASN A 200 -7.30 -4.81 -5.23
C ASN A 200 -8.04 -3.58 -5.77
N GLY A 201 -8.20 -2.53 -4.97
CA GLY A 201 -8.80 -1.26 -5.42
C GLY A 201 -7.96 -0.59 -6.52
N GLN A 202 -6.64 -0.58 -6.36
CA GLN A 202 -5.71 -0.03 -7.34
C GLN A 202 -5.71 -0.85 -8.64
N TYR A 203 -5.84 -2.18 -8.56
CA TYR A 203 -5.98 -3.02 -9.75
C TYR A 203 -7.28 -2.78 -10.51
N ARG A 204 -8.41 -2.59 -9.80
CA ARG A 204 -9.68 -2.19 -10.43
C ARG A 204 -9.56 -0.84 -11.13
N SER A 205 -8.96 0.14 -10.46
CA SER A 205 -8.71 1.46 -11.03
C SER A 205 -7.82 1.39 -12.28
N PHE A 206 -6.75 0.57 -12.24
CA PHE A 206 -5.91 0.29 -13.42
C PHE A 206 -6.71 -0.26 -14.61
N ARG A 207 -7.73 -1.09 -14.37
CA ARG A 207 -8.62 -1.61 -15.42
C ARG A 207 -9.76 -0.65 -15.79
N GLY A 208 -9.82 0.55 -15.22
CA GLY A 208 -10.90 1.51 -15.44
C GLY A 208 -12.23 1.11 -14.78
N GLU A 209 -12.19 0.20 -13.81
CA GLU A 209 -13.35 -0.25 -13.04
C GLU A 209 -13.45 0.61 -11.76
N TRP A 210 -14.52 1.40 -11.66
CA TRP A 210 -14.87 2.20 -10.49
C TRP A 210 -16.02 1.54 -9.74
#